data_AF-W7WK88-F1
#
_entry.id   AF-W7WK88-F1
#
_cell.length_a   1.000
_cell.length_b   1.000
_cell.length_c   1.000
_cell.angle_alpha   90.00
_cell.angle_beta   90.00
_cell.angle_gamma   90.00
#
_symmetry.space_group_name_H-M   'P 1'
#
loop_
_entity.id
_entity.type
_entity.pdbx_description
1 polymer ?
#
loop_
_entity_poly.entity_id
_entity_poly.type
_entity_poly.pdbx_seq_one_letter_code
_entity_poly.pdbx_strand_id
1 'polypeptide(L)'
;MHGEIITTRGQLSTLVPQMREGERAISARWEWQQTPAMLIFANFLPEPAAGARHFFDITWTPPANIQLSVGATQDGGALDLAGCIGQYDLHTCTPETANTTHYWFATRRNHVVEDADYNAMKIQAMHAAFENEDGPIIEAVHDEMGTTDFFSLNPVLMTNDVAPVKVRRRLRQLIQDDRRGA
;
A
#
# COMPACT_ATOMS: atom_id res chain seq x y z
N MET A 1 -7.40 9.10 -4.74
CA MET A 1 -6.14 9.78 -5.06
C MET A 1 -5.73 9.38 -6.45
N HIS A 2 -5.28 8.13 -6.63
CA HIS A 2 -4.80 7.67 -7.92
C HIS A 2 -5.91 7.59 -8.99
N GLY A 3 -5.48 7.74 -10.25
CA GLY A 3 -6.35 7.66 -11.42
C GLY A 3 -6.83 6.24 -11.75
N GLU A 4 -7.36 6.08 -12.97
CA GLU A 4 -7.99 4.83 -13.45
C GLU A 4 -7.07 3.60 -13.43
N ILE A 5 -5.74 3.77 -13.39
CA ILE A 5 -4.79 2.66 -13.44
C ILE A 5 -4.96 1.70 -12.25
N ILE A 6 -5.21 2.25 -11.05
CA ILE A 6 -5.32 1.47 -9.81
C ILE A 6 -6.61 1.75 -9.03
N THR A 7 -7.63 2.29 -9.70
CA THR A 7 -8.96 2.46 -9.09
C THR A 7 -9.58 1.13 -8.69
N THR A 8 -10.19 1.12 -7.50
CA THR A 8 -10.99 -0.01 -7.00
C THR A 8 -12.49 0.17 -7.28
N ARG A 9 -12.87 1.25 -7.98
CA ARG A 9 -14.27 1.60 -8.30
C ARG A 9 -15.19 1.62 -7.07
N GLY A 10 -14.65 2.00 -5.92
CA GLY A 10 -15.37 2.07 -4.64
C GLY A 10 -15.64 0.72 -3.99
N GLN A 11 -15.22 -0.40 -4.59
CA GLN A 11 -15.46 -1.74 -4.05
C GLN A 11 -14.68 -1.98 -2.77
N LEU A 12 -13.49 -1.39 -2.65
CA LEU A 12 -12.62 -1.63 -1.49
C LEU A 12 -13.03 -0.82 -0.25
N SER A 13 -13.53 0.41 -0.43
CA SER A 13 -13.82 1.34 0.68
C SER A 13 -14.96 0.86 1.59
N THR A 14 -15.83 -0.03 1.12
CA THR A 14 -16.93 -0.60 1.91
C THR A 14 -16.50 -1.82 2.72
N LEU A 15 -15.29 -2.34 2.49
CA LEU A 15 -14.80 -3.57 3.09
C LEU A 15 -13.96 -3.28 4.33
N VAL A 16 -14.23 -4.05 5.39
CA VAL A 16 -13.36 -4.09 6.57
C VAL A 16 -12.18 -5.03 6.27
N PRO A 17 -10.93 -4.59 6.45
CA PRO A 17 -9.78 -5.47 6.23
C PRO A 17 -9.78 -6.69 7.15
N GLN A 18 -9.30 -7.81 6.63
CA GLN A 18 -8.89 -8.95 7.44
C GLN A 18 -7.53 -8.62 8.07
N MET A 19 -7.52 -8.46 9.39
CA MET A 19 -6.30 -8.15 10.15
C MET A 19 -5.58 -9.41 10.60
N ARG A 20 -4.24 -9.38 10.52
CA ARG A 20 -3.35 -10.38 11.15
C ARG A 20 -2.28 -9.66 11.94
N GLU A 21 -2.10 -10.03 13.19
CA GLU A 21 -1.13 -9.41 14.09
C GLU A 21 -0.18 -10.49 14.62
N GLY A 22 1.09 -10.34 14.33
CA GLY A 22 2.18 -11.13 14.90
C GLY A 22 3.03 -10.29 15.83
N GLU A 23 4.04 -10.90 16.43
CA GLU A 23 4.95 -10.21 17.35
C GLU A 23 5.63 -9.00 16.69
N ARG A 24 6.05 -9.15 15.42
CA ARG A 24 6.82 -8.15 14.67
C ARG A 24 6.13 -7.63 13.41
N ALA A 25 4.88 -8.02 13.16
CA ALA A 25 4.19 -7.69 11.92
C ALA A 25 2.72 -7.37 12.16
N ILE A 26 2.20 -6.38 11.43
CA ILE A 26 0.77 -6.09 11.35
C ILE A 26 0.40 -6.15 9.88
N SER A 27 -0.51 -7.03 9.52
CA SER A 27 -0.99 -7.18 8.15
C SER A 27 -2.48 -6.86 8.04
N ALA A 28 -2.86 -6.29 6.90
CA ALA A 28 -4.23 -6.03 6.52
C ALA A 28 -4.45 -6.56 5.11
N ARG A 29 -5.51 -7.36 4.95
CA ARG A 29 -5.85 -8.00 3.69
C ARG A 29 -7.24 -7.61 3.23
N TRP A 30 -7.35 -7.31 1.93
CA TRP A 30 -8.61 -7.11 1.23
C TRP A 30 -8.68 -8.07 0.06
N GLU A 31 -9.88 -8.57 -0.20
CA GLU A 31 -10.21 -9.34 -1.39
C GLU A 31 -11.51 -8.79 -1.94
N TRP A 32 -11.58 -8.56 -3.25
CA TRP A 32 -12.78 -8.05 -3.89
C TRP A 32 -12.86 -8.50 -5.34
N GLN A 33 -13.99 -8.19 -5.98
CA GLN A 33 -14.19 -8.38 -7.41
C GLN A 33 -14.60 -7.05 -8.04
N GLN A 34 -14.13 -6.78 -9.24
CA GLN A 34 -14.56 -5.63 -10.02
C GLN A 34 -14.57 -5.93 -11.51
N THR A 35 -15.38 -5.17 -12.25
CA THR A 35 -15.47 -5.20 -13.72
C THR A 35 -15.39 -3.76 -14.26
N PRO A 36 -14.49 -3.46 -15.21
CA PRO A 36 -13.36 -4.30 -15.63
C PRO A 36 -12.36 -4.53 -14.49
N ALA A 37 -11.46 -5.49 -14.66
CA ALA A 37 -10.31 -5.70 -13.77
C ALA A 37 -9.51 -4.41 -13.56
N MET A 38 -8.70 -4.34 -12.49
CA MET A 38 -7.80 -3.20 -12.28
C MET A 38 -6.91 -3.03 -13.51
N LEU A 39 -6.85 -1.81 -14.04
CA LEU A 39 -6.22 -1.54 -15.33
C LEU A 39 -4.71 -1.87 -15.34
N ILE A 40 -4.05 -1.78 -14.18
CA ILE A 40 -2.65 -2.22 -14.01
C ILE A 40 -2.43 -3.70 -14.33
N PHE A 41 -3.47 -4.55 -14.24
CA PHE A 41 -3.41 -5.99 -14.53
C PHE A 41 -4.23 -6.40 -15.76
N ALA A 42 -5.25 -5.62 -16.14
CA ALA A 42 -6.24 -5.98 -17.16
C ALA A 42 -5.63 -6.54 -18.45
N ASN A 43 -4.61 -5.86 -19.00
CA ASN A 43 -3.97 -6.26 -20.26
C ASN A 43 -3.13 -7.55 -20.17
N PHE A 44 -2.94 -8.09 -18.97
CA PHE A 44 -2.19 -9.32 -18.72
C PHE A 44 -3.09 -10.47 -18.28
N LEU A 45 -4.39 -10.21 -18.14
CA LEU A 45 -5.41 -11.22 -17.85
C LEU A 45 -5.95 -11.81 -19.17
N PRO A 46 -6.50 -13.05 -19.14
CA PRO A 46 -7.06 -13.70 -20.33
C PRO A 46 -8.09 -12.86 -21.10
N GLU A 47 -8.98 -12.15 -20.39
CA GLU A 47 -10.04 -11.32 -20.93
C GLU A 47 -9.97 -9.89 -20.35
N PRO A 48 -9.23 -8.95 -20.99
CA PRO A 48 -8.92 -7.65 -20.39
C PRO A 48 -10.12 -6.79 -19.98
N ALA A 49 -11.24 -6.89 -20.70
CA ALA A 49 -12.45 -6.12 -20.41
C ALA A 49 -13.38 -6.80 -19.39
N ALA A 50 -13.15 -8.07 -19.07
CA ALA A 50 -13.98 -8.82 -18.15
C ALA A 50 -13.63 -8.52 -16.68
N GLY A 51 -14.44 -9.05 -15.78
CA GLY A 51 -14.20 -8.93 -14.34
C GLY A 51 -13.05 -9.80 -13.87
N ALA A 52 -12.45 -9.45 -12.73
CA ALA A 52 -11.46 -10.27 -12.06
C ALA A 52 -11.62 -10.17 -10.54
N ARG A 53 -11.17 -11.23 -9.85
CA ARG A 53 -10.98 -11.22 -8.40
C ARG A 53 -9.61 -10.62 -8.10
N HIS A 54 -9.52 -9.81 -7.07
CA HIS A 54 -8.32 -9.07 -6.69
C HIS A 54 -8.02 -9.28 -5.22
N PHE A 55 -6.77 -9.04 -4.86
CA PHE A 55 -6.39 -8.91 -3.46
C PHE A 55 -5.38 -7.79 -3.24
N PHE A 56 -5.43 -7.24 -2.03
CA PHE A 56 -4.33 -6.52 -1.42
C PHE A 56 -3.92 -7.27 -0.16
N ASP A 57 -2.63 -7.47 0.03
CA ASP A 57 -2.05 -7.98 1.25
C ASP A 57 -0.91 -7.06 1.68
N ILE A 58 -1.18 -6.23 2.68
CA ILE A 58 -0.26 -5.20 3.14
C ILE A 58 0.29 -5.62 4.49
N THR A 59 1.60 -5.69 4.63
CA THR A 59 2.27 -6.03 5.88
C THR A 59 3.24 -4.95 6.29
N TRP A 60 3.02 -4.38 7.48
CA TRP A 60 3.98 -3.50 8.12
C TRP A 60 4.89 -4.28 9.07
N THR A 61 6.18 -3.95 9.07
CA THR A 61 7.15 -4.39 10.09
C THR A 61 8.00 -3.21 10.57
N PRO A 62 8.45 -3.21 11.84
CA PRO A 62 9.28 -2.14 12.39
C PRO A 62 10.58 -1.92 11.61
N PRO A 63 11.12 -0.68 11.60
CA PRO A 63 10.49 0.52 12.17
C PRO A 63 9.47 1.17 11.23
N ALA A 64 9.63 1.04 9.91
CA ALA A 64 8.80 1.73 8.92
C ALA A 64 8.71 0.97 7.58
N ASN A 65 8.85 -0.36 7.58
CA ASN A 65 8.81 -1.16 6.36
C ASN A 65 7.37 -1.59 6.05
N ILE A 66 6.92 -1.36 4.83
CA ILE A 66 5.63 -1.79 4.31
C ILE A 66 5.88 -2.65 3.08
N GLN A 67 5.37 -3.87 3.12
CA GLN A 67 5.30 -4.75 1.97
C GLN A 67 3.85 -4.78 1.47
N LEU A 68 3.65 -4.54 0.17
CA LEU A 68 2.37 -4.65 -0.52
C LEU A 68 2.45 -5.79 -1.53
N SER A 69 1.62 -6.81 -1.36
CA SER A 69 1.34 -7.79 -2.42
C SER A 69 -0.04 -7.49 -2.99
N VAL A 70 -0.12 -7.38 -4.31
CA VAL A 70 -1.36 -7.13 -5.03
C VAL A 70 -1.44 -8.03 -6.24
N GLY A 71 -2.64 -8.49 -6.59
CA GLY A 71 -2.83 -9.21 -7.84
C GLY A 71 -4.28 -9.36 -8.23
N ALA A 72 -4.46 -9.87 -9.45
CA ALA A 72 -5.74 -10.20 -10.04
C ALA A 72 -5.72 -11.58 -10.70
N THR A 73 -6.86 -12.26 -10.67
CA THR A 73 -7.08 -13.50 -11.41
C THR A 73 -8.51 -13.57 -11.93
N GLN A 74 -8.67 -14.18 -13.11
CA GLN A 74 -9.97 -14.53 -13.69
C GLN A 74 -10.34 -15.99 -13.42
N ASP A 75 -9.43 -16.73 -12.79
CA ASP A 75 -9.62 -18.13 -12.45
C ASP A 75 -10.20 -18.29 -11.04
N GLY A 76 -10.67 -19.51 -10.73
CA GLY A 76 -11.11 -19.90 -9.38
C GLY A 76 -9.97 -20.14 -8.39
N GLY A 77 -8.73 -19.82 -8.75
CA GLY A 77 -7.52 -20.09 -7.97
C GLY A 77 -7.41 -19.31 -6.66
N ALA A 78 -6.31 -19.58 -5.94
CA ALA A 78 -5.92 -18.86 -4.74
C ALA A 78 -5.55 -17.40 -5.07
N LEU A 79 -5.93 -16.48 -4.19
CA LEU A 79 -5.58 -15.06 -4.31
C LEU A 79 -4.21 -14.78 -3.68
N ASP A 80 -3.18 -15.27 -4.34
CA ASP A 80 -1.78 -15.03 -3.96
C ASP A 80 -0.93 -14.69 -5.20
N LEU A 81 0.35 -14.39 -5.00
CA LEU A 81 1.26 -14.01 -6.09
C LEU A 81 1.61 -15.18 -7.03
N ALA A 82 1.33 -16.43 -6.65
CA ALA A 82 1.55 -17.60 -7.50
C ALA A 82 0.34 -17.85 -8.42
N GLY A 83 -0.88 -17.62 -7.91
CA GLY A 83 -2.14 -17.83 -8.63
C GLY A 83 -2.70 -16.60 -9.35
N CYS A 84 -2.07 -15.43 -9.21
CA CYS A 84 -2.52 -14.18 -9.82
C CYS A 84 -1.46 -13.55 -10.71
N ILE A 85 -1.89 -12.78 -11.70
CA ILE A 85 -1.05 -11.71 -12.23
C ILE A 85 -0.89 -10.67 -11.13
N GLY A 86 0.34 -10.37 -10.73
CA GLY A 86 0.57 -9.62 -9.52
C GLY A 86 1.86 -8.82 -9.48
N GLN A 87 1.92 -8.01 -8.44
CA GLN A 87 3.01 -7.13 -8.10
C GLN A 87 3.29 -7.22 -6.59
N TYR A 88 4.57 -7.18 -6.25
CA TYR A 88 5.11 -7.13 -4.91
C TYR A 88 5.89 -5.82 -4.81
N ASP A 89 5.47 -4.95 -3.90
CA ASP A 89 6.12 -3.68 -3.65
C ASP A 89 6.66 -3.61 -2.22
N LEU A 90 7.82 -2.99 -2.08
CA LEU A 90 8.39 -2.60 -0.81
C LEU A 90 8.39 -1.09 -0.75
N HIS A 91 7.91 -0.54 0.36
CA HIS A 91 7.97 0.87 0.70
C HIS A 91 8.61 0.99 2.08
N THR A 92 9.54 1.92 2.25
CA THR A 92 10.12 2.19 3.57
C THR A 92 10.50 3.65 3.70
N CYS A 93 10.42 4.14 4.93
CA CYS A 93 10.78 5.52 5.24
C CYS A 93 11.93 5.54 6.24
N THR A 94 12.91 6.41 6.01
CA THR A 94 13.98 6.68 6.98
C THR A 94 13.91 8.15 7.38
N PRO A 95 13.62 8.47 8.66
CA PRO A 95 13.58 9.85 9.12
C PRO A 95 14.92 10.56 8.88
N GLU A 96 14.87 11.78 8.34
CA GLU A 96 16.03 12.67 8.20
C GLU A 96 16.02 13.71 9.32
N THR A 97 14.87 14.36 9.53
CA THR A 97 14.63 15.29 10.63
C THR A 97 13.29 14.98 11.32
N ALA A 98 12.84 15.85 12.23
CA ALA A 98 11.51 15.74 12.81
C ALA A 98 10.37 15.93 11.78
N ASN A 99 10.65 16.64 10.68
CA ASN A 99 9.65 17.06 9.68
C ASN A 99 9.98 16.59 8.25
N THR A 100 11.07 15.84 8.05
CA THR A 100 11.49 15.34 6.73
C THR A 100 11.89 13.87 6.82
N THR A 101 11.69 13.13 5.72
CA THR A 101 11.98 11.70 5.62
C THR A 101 12.45 11.35 4.22
N HIS A 102 13.26 10.31 4.10
CA HIS A 102 13.56 9.68 2.82
C HIS A 102 12.57 8.55 2.57
N TYR A 103 11.86 8.60 1.44
CA TYR A 103 10.97 7.55 0.98
C TYR A 103 11.67 6.67 -0.05
N TRP A 104 11.72 5.36 0.22
CA TRP A 104 12.33 4.36 -0.64
C TRP A 104 11.26 3.40 -1.11
N PHE A 105 11.28 3.05 -2.39
CA PHE A 105 10.39 2.03 -2.94
C PHE A 105 11.13 1.08 -3.86
N ALA A 106 10.60 -0.14 -3.98
CA ALA A 106 11.00 -1.12 -4.96
C ALA A 106 9.77 -1.91 -5.41
N THR A 107 9.74 -2.31 -6.68
CA THR A 107 8.64 -3.09 -7.25
C THR A 107 9.18 -4.34 -7.93
N ARG A 108 8.42 -5.44 -7.82
CA ARG A 108 8.62 -6.69 -8.54
C ARG A 108 7.29 -7.15 -9.10
N ARG A 109 7.29 -7.72 -10.29
CA ARG A 109 6.08 -8.20 -10.97
C ARG A 109 6.34 -9.54 -11.64
N ASN A 110 5.28 -10.29 -11.90
CA ASN A 110 5.35 -11.59 -12.58
C ASN A 110 4.93 -11.54 -14.06
N HIS A 111 4.78 -10.34 -14.63
CA HIS A 111 4.42 -10.12 -16.03
C HIS A 111 5.41 -9.16 -16.69
N VAL A 112 5.76 -9.41 -17.95
CA VAL A 112 6.67 -8.57 -18.75
C VAL A 112 8.01 -8.34 -18.03
N VAL A 113 8.66 -9.40 -17.54
CA VAL A 113 9.80 -9.29 -16.60
C VAL A 113 11.14 -8.99 -17.29
N GLU A 114 11.31 -9.42 -18.54
CA GLU A 114 12.56 -9.26 -19.32
C GLU A 114 12.52 -8.06 -20.31
N ASP A 115 11.69 -7.05 -20.04
CA ASP A 115 11.54 -5.87 -20.91
C ASP A 115 12.10 -4.61 -20.23
N ALA A 116 13.21 -4.11 -20.76
CA ALA A 116 13.91 -2.94 -20.23
C ALA A 116 13.13 -1.63 -20.43
N ASP A 117 12.43 -1.46 -21.55
CA ASP A 117 11.67 -0.24 -21.84
C ASP A 117 10.43 -0.18 -20.95
N TYR A 118 9.75 -1.33 -20.78
CA TYR A 118 8.65 -1.43 -19.84
C TYR A 118 9.10 -1.20 -18.39
N ASN A 119 10.29 -1.68 -18.01
CA ASN A 119 10.90 -1.38 -16.71
C ASN A 119 11.12 0.13 -16.51
N ALA A 120 11.74 0.80 -17.48
CA ALA A 120 11.99 2.23 -17.42
C ALA A 120 10.69 3.03 -17.30
N MET A 121 9.70 2.72 -18.15
CA MET A 121 8.38 3.33 -18.11
C MET A 121 7.69 3.12 -16.75
N LYS A 122 7.70 1.89 -16.20
CA LYS A 122 7.07 1.57 -14.92
C LYS A 122 7.68 2.34 -13.76
N ILE A 123 9.01 2.40 -13.69
CA ILE A 123 9.70 3.15 -12.63
C ILE A 123 9.40 4.64 -12.73
N GLN A 124 9.44 5.23 -13.93
CA GLN A 124 9.05 6.62 -14.14
C GLN A 124 7.60 6.89 -13.72
N ALA A 125 6.66 5.99 -14.07
CA ALA A 125 5.27 6.13 -13.68
C ALA A 125 5.06 6.05 -12.16
N MET A 126 5.78 5.17 -11.46
CA MET A 126 5.73 5.09 -9.99
C MET A 126 6.31 6.34 -9.33
N HIS A 127 7.45 6.84 -9.81
CA HIS A 127 8.00 8.12 -9.35
C HIS A 127 6.99 9.25 -9.52
N ALA A 128 6.37 9.35 -10.70
CA ALA A 128 5.38 10.39 -10.97
C ALA A 128 4.16 10.29 -10.04
N ALA A 129 3.69 9.08 -9.72
CA ALA A 129 2.59 8.89 -8.76
C ALA A 129 3.00 9.37 -7.36
N PHE A 130 4.19 9.01 -6.88
CA PHE A 130 4.62 9.46 -5.55
C PHE A 130 4.87 10.98 -5.50
N GLU A 131 5.49 11.56 -6.53
CA GLU A 131 5.87 12.98 -6.53
C GLU A 131 4.69 13.90 -6.82
N ASN A 132 3.74 13.48 -7.65
CA ASN A 132 2.64 14.35 -8.11
C ASN A 132 1.28 14.00 -7.48
N GLU A 133 1.13 12.84 -6.84
CA GLU A 133 -0.14 12.41 -6.23
C GLU A 133 0.00 12.22 -4.71
N ASP A 134 0.88 11.31 -4.25
CA ASP A 134 1.04 11.01 -2.80
C ASP A 134 1.71 12.14 -2.03
N GLY A 135 2.87 12.60 -2.50
CA GLY A 135 3.73 13.58 -1.85
C GLY A 135 3.00 14.87 -1.50
N PRO A 136 2.36 15.56 -2.47
CA PRO A 136 1.65 16.81 -2.21
C PRO A 136 0.53 16.66 -1.16
N ILE A 137 -0.14 15.51 -1.12
CA ILE A 137 -1.19 15.25 -0.11
C ILE A 137 -0.57 15.04 1.27
N ILE A 138 0.52 14.28 1.37
CA ILE A 138 1.21 14.03 2.64
C ILE A 138 1.80 15.34 3.19
N GLU A 139 2.41 16.17 2.34
CA GLU A 139 2.96 17.47 2.70
C GLU A 139 1.86 18.43 3.19
N ALA A 140 0.75 18.55 2.45
CA ALA A 140 -0.38 19.38 2.87
C ALA A 140 -0.98 18.91 4.21
N VAL A 141 -1.08 17.60 4.43
CA VAL A 141 -1.52 17.05 5.72
C VAL A 141 -0.52 17.39 6.83
N HIS A 142 0.78 17.29 6.58
CA HIS A 142 1.81 17.64 7.57
C HIS A 142 1.74 19.13 7.96
N ASP A 143 1.64 20.02 6.97
CA ASP A 143 1.54 21.46 7.17
C ASP A 143 0.29 21.85 7.96
N GLU A 144 -0.87 21.25 7.62
CA GLU A 144 -2.13 21.49 8.32
C GLU A 144 -2.10 20.94 9.75
N MET A 145 -1.47 19.79 9.97
CA MET A 145 -1.38 19.20 11.31
C MET A 145 -0.57 20.10 12.26
N GLY A 146 0.51 20.73 11.79
CA GLY A 146 1.37 21.61 12.61
C GLY A 146 2.03 20.93 13.83
N THR A 147 1.91 19.61 13.95
CA THR A 147 2.42 18.78 15.05
C THR A 147 2.70 17.37 14.57
N THR A 148 3.63 16.68 15.23
CA THR A 148 3.88 15.25 14.98
C THR A 148 2.95 14.33 15.78
N ASP A 149 2.17 14.87 16.74
CA ASP A 149 1.22 14.08 17.54
C ASP A 149 -0.18 14.01 16.89
N PHE A 150 -0.30 13.13 15.90
CA PHE A 150 -1.56 12.86 15.18
C PHE A 150 -2.80 12.70 16.08
N PHE A 151 -2.68 12.01 17.23
CA PHE A 151 -3.84 11.76 18.09
C PHE A 151 -4.25 12.95 18.95
N SER A 152 -3.38 13.95 19.13
CA SER A 152 -3.74 15.21 19.80
C SER A 152 -4.80 16.00 19.03
N LEU A 153 -4.94 15.74 17.73
CA LEU A 153 -5.87 16.41 16.82
C LEU A 153 -7.26 15.78 16.78
N ASN A 154 -7.52 14.73 17.56
CA ASN A 154 -8.82 14.01 17.59
C ASN A 154 -9.34 13.61 16.19
N PRO A 155 -8.56 12.86 15.40
CA PRO A 155 -8.92 12.50 14.04
C PRO A 155 -10.21 11.66 14.00
N VAL A 156 -11.07 11.93 13.01
CA VAL A 156 -12.23 11.09 12.71
C VAL A 156 -11.75 9.86 11.96
N LEU A 157 -11.84 8.69 12.60
CA LEU A 157 -11.35 7.42 12.05
C LEU A 157 -12.49 6.65 11.36
N MET A 158 -12.15 6.04 10.23
CA MET A 158 -13.03 5.21 9.42
C MET A 158 -12.64 3.73 9.52
N THR A 159 -13.46 2.82 8.99
CA THR A 159 -13.23 1.37 9.06
C THR A 159 -11.93 0.92 8.37
N ASN A 160 -11.50 1.66 7.35
CA ASN A 160 -10.23 1.44 6.65
C ASN A 160 -9.00 1.91 7.45
N ASP A 161 -9.16 2.67 8.54
CA ASP A 161 -8.05 3.20 9.34
C ASP A 161 -7.55 2.24 10.44
N VAL A 162 -8.16 1.07 10.59
CA VAL A 162 -7.82 0.11 11.65
C VAL A 162 -6.35 -0.29 11.61
N ALA A 163 -5.83 -0.63 10.43
CA ALA A 163 -4.43 -1.03 10.25
C ALA A 163 -3.43 0.10 10.55
N PRO A 164 -3.52 1.30 9.93
CA PRO A 164 -2.58 2.39 10.21
C PRO A 164 -2.64 2.86 11.67
N VAL A 165 -3.81 2.84 12.33
CA VAL A 165 -3.92 3.17 13.76
C VAL A 165 -3.16 2.17 14.62
N LYS A 166 -3.27 0.86 14.32
CA LYS A 166 -2.51 -0.18 15.03
C LYS A 166 -1.00 -0.01 14.83
N VAL A 167 -0.56 0.28 13.60
CA VAL A 167 0.84 0.57 13.29
C VAL A 167 1.35 1.77 14.09
N ARG A 168 0.62 2.89 14.12
CA ARG A 168 0.98 4.09 14.89
C ARG A 168 1.15 3.79 16.38
N ARG A 169 0.23 3.01 16.97
CA ARG A 169 0.30 2.61 18.39
C ARG A 169 1.51 1.71 18.65
N ARG A 170 1.77 0.72 17.79
CA ARG A 170 2.91 -0.19 17.92
C ARG A 170 4.25 0.54 17.80
N LEU A 171 4.39 1.45 16.83
CA LEU A 171 5.59 2.27 16.67
C LEU A 171 5.82 3.18 17.88
N ARG A 172 4.76 3.80 18.41
CA ARG A 172 4.84 4.61 19.64
C ARG A 172 5.33 3.79 20.84
N GLN A 173 4.86 2.55 21.00
CA GLN A 173 5.34 1.65 22.05
C GLN A 173 6.82 1.33 21.87
N LEU A 174 7.27 0.98 20.66
CA LEU A 174 8.68 0.68 20.38
C LEU A 174 9.59 1.87 20.72
N ILE A 175 9.17 3.10 20.39
CA ILE A 175 9.91 4.32 20.74
C ILE A 175 9.99 4.51 22.26
N GLN A 176 8.91 4.20 23.00
CA GLN A 176 8.89 4.29 24.46
C GLN A 176 9.75 3.21 25.11
N ASP A 177 9.78 2.00 24.55
CA ASP A 177 10.61 0.89 25.02
C ASP A 177 12.09 1.21 24.84
N ASP A 178 12.47 1.72 23.66
CA ASP A 178 13.84 2.14 23.34
C ASP A 178 14.34 3.21 24.31
N ARG A 179 13.53 4.23 24.60
CA ARG A 179 13.84 5.29 25.58
C ARG A 179 13.96 4.82 27.02
N ARG A 180 13.36 3.68 27.38
CA ARG A 180 13.46 3.09 28.73
C ARG A 180 14.68 2.16 28.86
N GLY A 181 15.16 1.62 27.75
CA GLY A 181 16.32 0.74 27.70
C GLY A 181 17.66 1.46 27.52
N ALA A 182 17.63 2.71 27.07
CA ALA A 182 18.78 3.63 27.00
C ALA A 182 19.01 4.36 28.34
#